data_AF-A0A964RLC7-F1
#
_entry.id   AF-A0A964RLC7-F1
#
_cell.length_a   1.000
_cell.length_b   1.000
_cell.length_c   1.000
_cell.angle_alpha   90.00
_cell.angle_beta   90.00
_cell.angle_gamma   90.00
#
_symmetry.space_group_name_H-M   'P 1'
#
loop_
_entity.id
_entity.type
_entity.pdbx_description
1 polymer ?
#
loop_
_entity_poly.entity_id
_entity_poly.type
_entity_poly.pdbx_seq_one_letter_code
_entity_poly.pdbx_strand_id
1 'polypeptide(L)'
;MNKEVNKLLLHTVKYSLGSGLLISLVIILISTFINAGIYMIGICVSLINFLASGYVIGKFLKKNKAWIIIPTYFVRMAFIIATVSPFLKNMEYVIYYMMGFISHYVLLIVFRIKENRKGSV
;
A
#
# COMPACT_ATOMS: atom_id res chain seq x y z
N MET A 1 -2.97 -18.60 11.18
CA MET A 1 -3.09 -17.13 11.04
C MET A 1 -4.30 -16.68 11.84
N ASN A 2 -4.24 -15.60 12.63
CA ASN A 2 -5.41 -15.13 13.38
C ASN A 2 -6.52 -14.69 12.41
N LYS A 3 -7.76 -15.16 12.58
CA LYS A 3 -8.90 -14.87 11.69
C LYS A 3 -9.17 -13.36 11.58
N GLU A 4 -8.94 -12.62 12.67
CA GLU A 4 -9.13 -11.17 12.72
C GLU A 4 -8.12 -10.40 11.85
N VAL A 5 -6.84 -10.79 11.91
CA VAL A 5 -5.78 -10.17 11.08
C VAL A 5 -6.06 -10.39 9.60
N ASN A 6 -6.54 -11.57 9.23
CA ASN A 6 -6.86 -11.87 7.83
C ASN A 6 -8.09 -11.08 7.35
N LYS A 7 -9.08 -10.87 8.22
CA LYS A 7 -10.27 -10.07 7.91
C LYS A 7 -9.91 -8.59 7.73
N LEU A 8 -9.06 -8.04 8.60
CA LEU A 8 -8.55 -6.67 8.51
C LEU A 8 -7.75 -6.44 7.22
N LEU A 9 -6.86 -7.36 6.87
CA LEU A 9 -6.08 -7.30 5.63
C LEU A 9 -7.00 -7.34 4.40
N LEU A 10 -7.96 -8.27 4.36
CA LEU A 10 -8.88 -8.38 3.23
C LEU A 10 -9.74 -7.11 3.05
N HIS A 11 -10.21 -6.55 4.17
CA HIS A 11 -11.02 -5.33 4.15
C HIS A 11 -10.18 -4.15 3.65
N THR A 12 -8.96 -4.00 4.18
CA THR A 12 -8.00 -2.98 3.75
C THR A 12 -7.69 -3.08 2.26
N VAL A 13 -7.48 -4.29 1.74
CA VAL A 13 -7.22 -4.52 0.31
C VAL A 13 -8.40 -4.09 -0.54
N LYS A 14 -9.62 -4.51 -0.20
CA LYS A 14 -10.83 -4.14 -0.96
C LYS A 14 -11.04 -2.62 -1.00
N TYR A 15 -10.87 -1.95 0.13
CA TYR A 15 -11.06 -0.50 0.21
C TYR A 15 -9.95 0.26 -0.51
N SER A 16 -8.69 -0.17 -0.37
CA SER A 16 -7.59 0.50 -1.04
C SER A 16 -7.62 0.30 -2.55
N LEU A 17 -8.01 -0.89 -3.04
CA LEU A 17 -8.20 -1.12 -4.47
C LEU A 17 -9.41 -0.35 -4.99
N GLY A 18 -10.54 -0.35 -4.27
CA GLY A 18 -11.75 0.36 -4.68
C GLY A 18 -11.56 1.87 -4.73
N SER A 19 -10.99 2.47 -3.68
CA SER A 19 -10.67 3.90 -3.66
C SER A 19 -9.56 4.26 -4.65
N GLY A 20 -8.56 3.40 -4.82
CA GLY A 20 -7.53 3.55 -5.83
C GLY A 20 -8.08 3.58 -7.25
N LEU A 21 -9.06 2.72 -7.55
CA LEU A 21 -9.78 2.70 -8.83
C LEU A 21 -10.56 4.00 -9.06
N LEU A 22 -11.29 4.48 -8.05
CA LEU A 22 -12.03 5.74 -8.14
C LEU A 22 -11.11 6.94 -8.40
N ILE A 23 -9.98 7.02 -7.69
CA ILE A 23 -9.01 8.11 -7.87
C ILE A 23 -8.32 7.99 -9.23
N SER A 24 -7.97 6.78 -9.66
CA SER A 24 -7.43 6.53 -11.00
C SER A 24 -8.40 7.00 -12.09
N LEU A 25 -9.71 6.73 -11.92
CA LEU A 25 -10.76 7.20 -12.84
C LEU A 25 -10.80 8.74 -12.94
N VAL A 26 -10.66 9.43 -11.80
CA VAL A 26 -10.58 10.91 -11.77
C VAL A 26 -9.30 11.41 -12.46
N ILE A 27 -8.17 10.72 -12.29
CA ILE A 27 -6.92 11.06 -12.98
C ILE A 27 -7.04 10.87 -14.49
N ILE A 28 -7.74 9.83 -14.96
CA ILE A 28 -8.03 9.65 -16.40
C ILE A 28 -8.83 10.84 -16.96
N LEU A 29 -9.76 11.39 -16.16
CA LEU A 29 -10.59 12.54 -16.55
C LEU A 29 -9.82 13.86 -16.64
N ILE A 30 -8.73 14.01 -15.88
CA ILE A 30 -7.97 15.28 -15.75
C ILE A 30 -6.64 15.22 -16.51
N SER A 31 -6.11 14.03 -16.77
CA SER A 31 -4.78 13.80 -17.33
C SER A 31 -4.81 12.65 -18.35
N THR A 32 -3.68 11.98 -18.55
CA THR A 32 -3.51 10.92 -19.55
C THR A 32 -3.74 9.53 -18.94
N PHE A 33 -4.26 8.60 -19.76
CA PHE A 33 -4.44 7.20 -19.35
C PHE A 33 -3.15 6.54 -18.82
N ILE A 34 -1.99 6.94 -19.37
CA ILE A 34 -0.66 6.49 -18.92
C ILE A 34 -0.41 6.91 -17.46
N ASN A 35 -0.73 8.15 -17.08
CA ASN A 35 -0.53 8.68 -15.73
C ASN A 35 -1.41 7.96 -14.71
N ALA A 36 -2.66 7.67 -15.07
CA ALA A 36 -3.57 6.89 -14.25
C ALA A 36 -3.10 5.44 -14.07
N GLY A 37 -2.57 4.82 -15.11
CA GLY A 37 -1.95 3.49 -15.04
C GLY A 37 -0.77 3.47 -14.07
N ILE A 38 0.12 4.47 -14.14
CA ILE A 38 1.30 4.59 -13.27
C ILE A 38 0.89 4.82 -11.82
N TYR A 39 -0.11 5.66 -11.58
CA TYR A 39 -0.72 5.84 -10.26
C TYR A 39 -1.26 4.52 -9.69
N MET A 40 -1.94 3.72 -10.52
CA MET A 40 -2.49 2.43 -10.11
C MET A 40 -1.39 1.40 -9.81
N ILE A 41 -0.27 1.43 -10.56
CA ILE A 41 0.92 0.63 -10.26
C ILE A 41 1.49 1.03 -8.88
N GLY A 42 1.58 2.32 -8.57
CA GLY A 42 2.00 2.82 -7.26
C GLY A 42 1.14 2.28 -6.11
N ILE A 43 -0.20 2.27 -6.29
CA ILE A 43 -1.12 1.66 -5.32
C ILE A 43 -0.87 0.15 -5.18
N CYS A 44 -0.75 -0.58 -6.29
CA CYS A 44 -0.49 -2.02 -6.23
C CYS A 44 0.83 -2.34 -5.50
N VAL A 45 1.89 -1.59 -5.77
CA VAL A 45 3.18 -1.74 -5.08
C VAL A 45 3.03 -1.48 -3.58
N SER A 46 2.36 -0.39 -3.20
CA SER A 46 2.12 -0.09 -1.77
C SER A 46 1.30 -1.17 -1.07
N LEU A 47 0.34 -1.78 -1.77
CA LEU A 47 -0.54 -2.82 -1.23
C LEU A 47 0.19 -4.15 -1.03
N ILE A 48 1.01 -4.57 -2.01
CA ILE A 48 1.90 -5.72 -1.86
C ILE A 48 2.87 -5.49 -0.70
N ASN A 49 3.44 -4.28 -0.64
CA ASN A 49 4.35 -3.88 0.41
C ASN A 49 3.69 -3.94 1.79
N PHE A 50 2.44 -3.46 1.92
CA PHE A 50 1.66 -3.52 3.14
C PHE A 50 1.33 -4.97 3.55
N LEU A 51 0.82 -5.78 2.61
CA LEU A 51 0.51 -7.20 2.84
C LEU A 51 1.72 -7.99 3.31
N ALA A 52 2.88 -7.78 2.69
CA ALA A 52 4.14 -8.39 3.10
C ALA A 52 4.48 -8.03 4.55
N SER A 53 4.40 -6.75 4.94
CA SER A 53 4.59 -6.37 6.36
C SER A 53 3.56 -6.98 7.28
N GLY A 54 2.28 -6.97 6.91
CA GLY A 54 1.20 -7.52 7.72
C GLY A 54 1.42 -9.02 7.98
N TYR A 55 1.88 -9.76 6.97
CA TYR A 55 2.23 -11.16 7.10
C TYR A 55 3.46 -11.37 8.00
N VAL A 56 4.55 -10.62 7.78
CA VAL A 56 5.79 -10.73 8.57
C VAL A 56 5.49 -10.39 10.04
N ILE A 57 4.83 -9.28 10.31
CA ILE A 57 4.45 -8.87 11.66
C ILE A 57 3.51 -9.92 12.28
N GLY A 58 2.43 -10.29 11.60
CA GLY A 58 1.46 -11.26 12.13
C GLY A 58 2.06 -12.64 12.46
N LYS A 59 3.09 -13.06 11.73
CA LYS A 59 3.75 -14.37 11.91
C LYS A 59 4.90 -14.34 12.90
N PHE A 60 5.71 -13.28 12.91
CA PHE A 60 6.97 -13.22 13.66
C PHE A 60 6.88 -12.42 14.96
N LEU A 61 5.92 -11.51 15.11
CA LEU A 61 5.75 -10.73 16.34
C LEU A 61 5.36 -11.62 17.54
N LYS A 62 4.57 -12.68 17.32
CA LYS A 62 4.20 -13.65 18.38
C LYS A 62 5.31 -14.63 18.77
N LYS A 63 6.38 -14.77 17.97
CA LYS A 63 7.42 -15.80 18.17
C LYS A 63 8.72 -15.26 18.78
N ASN A 64 8.74 -14.02 19.28
CA ASN A 64 9.94 -13.33 19.77
C ASN A 64 11.09 -13.26 18.75
N LYS A 65 10.79 -13.48 17.45
CA LYS A 65 11.73 -13.42 16.32
C LYS A 65 11.68 -12.06 15.65
N ALA A 66 11.61 -10.99 16.44
CA ALA A 66 11.54 -9.62 15.95
C ALA A 66 12.74 -9.23 15.06
N TRP A 67 13.89 -9.91 15.24
CA TRP A 67 15.08 -9.68 14.43
C TRP A 67 14.89 -9.99 12.92
N ILE A 68 13.91 -10.83 12.54
CA ILE A 68 13.57 -11.12 11.13
C ILE A 68 12.87 -9.93 10.45
N ILE A 69 12.38 -8.96 11.23
CA ILE A 69 11.74 -7.75 10.73
C ILE A 69 12.76 -6.80 10.06
N ILE A 70 14.02 -6.82 10.54
CA ILE A 70 15.09 -5.96 10.04
C ILE A 70 15.43 -6.27 8.57
N PRO A 71 15.80 -7.52 8.17
CA PRO A 71 16.12 -7.83 6.79
C PRO A 71 14.92 -7.70 5.84
N THR A 72 13.70 -7.94 6.33
CA THR A 72 12.49 -7.78 5.51
C THR A 72 12.21 -6.32 5.17
N TYR A 73 12.67 -5.36 5.97
CA TYR A 73 12.60 -3.94 5.64
C TYR A 73 13.48 -3.58 4.43
N PHE A 74 14.71 -4.10 4.38
CA PHE A 74 15.61 -3.88 3.24
C PHE A 74 15.06 -4.47 1.94
N VAL A 75 14.51 -5.68 1.99
CA VAL A 75 13.87 -6.31 0.81
C VAL A 75 12.71 -5.47 0.28
N ARG A 76 11.89 -4.91 1.19
CA ARG A 76 10.78 -4.03 0.83
C ARG A 76 11.24 -2.71 0.20
N MET A 77 12.30 -2.12 0.75
CA MET A 77 12.89 -0.91 0.19
C MET A 77 13.45 -1.16 -1.21
N ALA A 78 14.18 -2.26 -1.39
CA ALA A 78 14.69 -2.68 -2.69
C ALA A 78 13.55 -2.90 -3.71
N PHE A 79 12.44 -3.49 -3.29
CA PHE A 79 11.26 -3.70 -4.14
C PHE A 79 10.64 -2.38 -4.63
N ILE A 80 10.51 -1.38 -3.75
CA ILE A 80 9.99 -0.07 -4.13
C ILE A 80 10.94 0.62 -5.12
N ILE A 81 12.24 0.60 -4.85
CA ILE A 81 13.24 1.22 -5.74
C ILE A 81 13.24 0.54 -7.12
N ALA A 82 13.18 -0.80 -7.16
CA ALA A 82 13.13 -1.55 -8.41
C ALA A 82 11.89 -1.21 -9.25
N THR A 83 10.74 -0.99 -8.61
CA THR A 83 9.48 -0.68 -9.31
C THR A 83 9.38 0.79 -9.76
N VAL A 84 10.07 1.72 -9.08
CA VAL A 84 10.20 3.12 -9.52
C VAL A 84 11.22 3.29 -10.65
N SER A 85 12.27 2.46 -10.67
CA SER A 85 13.38 2.53 -11.64
C SER A 85 12.96 2.78 -13.10
N PRO A 86 11.98 2.04 -13.69
CA PRO A 86 11.57 2.26 -15.07
C PRO A 86 10.94 3.64 -15.34
N PHE A 87 10.46 4.34 -14.31
CA PHE A 87 9.76 5.62 -14.43
C PHE A 87 10.67 6.83 -14.17
N LEU A 88 11.91 6.62 -13.71
CA LEU A 88 12.85 7.70 -13.33
C LEU A 88 13.19 8.67 -14.47
N LYS A 89 13.01 8.27 -15.72
CA LYS A 89 13.26 9.13 -16.89
C LYS A 89 12.27 10.29 -17.03
N ASN A 90 11.06 10.16 -16.47
CA ASN A 90 10.01 11.18 -16.55
C ASN A 90 9.55 11.55 -15.15
N MET A 91 9.88 12.76 -14.70
CA MET A 91 9.53 13.24 -13.36
C MET A 91 8.02 13.24 -13.11
N GLU A 92 7.21 13.53 -14.12
CA GLU A 92 5.74 13.47 -14.02
C GLU A 92 5.26 12.06 -13.63
N TYR A 93 5.84 11.02 -14.23
CA TYR A 93 5.50 9.62 -13.94
C TYR A 93 5.91 9.22 -12.52
N VAL A 94 7.08 9.70 -12.07
CA VAL A 94 7.52 9.49 -10.69
C VAL A 94 6.56 10.14 -9.70
N ILE A 95 6.06 11.34 -10.00
CA ILE A 95 5.09 12.05 -9.14
C ILE A 95 3.78 11.27 -9.06
N TYR A 96 3.21 10.82 -10.18
CA TYR A 96 1.98 10.03 -10.16
C TYR A 96 2.14 8.70 -9.42
N TYR A 97 3.28 8.02 -9.62
CA TYR A 97 3.62 6.82 -8.86
C TYR A 97 3.68 7.11 -7.35
N MET A 98 4.38 8.17 -6.95
CA MET A 98 4.50 8.58 -5.54
C MET A 98 3.15 8.95 -4.95
N MET A 99 2.29 9.67 -5.67
CA MET A 99 0.94 9.98 -5.22
C MET A 99 0.12 8.71 -4.97
N GLY A 100 0.22 7.71 -5.86
CA GLY A 100 -0.43 6.41 -5.68
C GLY A 100 0.11 5.65 -4.47
N PHE A 101 1.43 5.70 -4.26
CA PHE A 101 2.06 5.07 -3.11
C PHE A 101 1.64 5.74 -1.78
N ILE A 102 1.64 7.08 -1.73
CA ILE A 102 1.29 7.86 -0.53
C ILE A 102 -0.20 7.74 -0.20
N SER A 103 -1.08 7.77 -1.21
CA SER A 103 -2.52 7.71 -1.00
C SER A 103 -2.95 6.43 -0.27
N HIS A 104 -2.28 5.30 -0.55
CA HIS A 104 -2.48 4.06 0.20
C HIS A 104 -2.20 4.22 1.70
N TYR A 105 -1.10 4.87 2.10
CA TYR A 105 -0.79 5.10 3.52
C TYR A 105 -1.75 6.07 4.19
N VAL A 106 -2.18 7.12 3.47
CA VAL A 106 -3.20 8.05 3.98
C VAL A 106 -4.51 7.30 4.24
N LEU A 107 -4.94 6.46 3.30
CA LEU A 107 -6.13 5.63 3.46
C LEU A 107 -6.01 4.65 4.63
N LEU A 108 -4.84 4.03 4.82
CA LEU A 108 -4.56 3.16 5.96
C LEU A 108 -4.70 3.90 7.30
N ILE A 109 -4.14 5.11 7.40
CA ILE A 109 -4.21 5.94 8.62
C ILE A 109 -5.68 6.30 8.91
N VAL A 110 -6.40 6.81 7.91
CA VAL A 110 -7.82 7.17 8.04
C VAL A 110 -8.66 5.95 8.44
N PHE A 111 -8.40 4.79 7.84
CA PHE A 111 -9.12 3.55 8.14
C PHE A 111 -8.86 3.11 9.58
N ARG A 112 -7.61 3.14 10.02
CA ARG A 112 -7.24 2.79 11.40
C ARG A 112 -7.89 3.73 12.42
N ILE A 113 -7.96 5.03 12.13
CA ILE A 113 -8.66 6.00 12.98
C ILE A 113 -10.16 5.69 13.04
N LYS A 114 -10.78 5.39 11.89
CA LYS A 114 -12.22 5.08 11.80
C LYS A 114 -12.57 3.77 12.51
N GLU A 115 -11.69 2.77 12.44
CA GLU A 115 -11.88 1.48 13.10
C GLU A 115 -11.65 1.53 14.61
N ASN A 116 -10.64 2.28 15.07
CA ASN A 116 -10.45 2.54 16.50
C ASN A 116 -11.64 3.27 17.14
N ARG A 117 -12.38 4.10 16.39
CA ARG A 117 -13.63 4.72 16.88
C ARG A 117 -14.80 3.74 16.99
N LYS A 118 -14.75 2.60 16.29
CA LYS A 118 -15.80 1.56 16.35
C LYS A 118 -15.52 0.48 17.41
N GLY A 119 -14.31 0.42 17.96
CA GLY A 119 -13.92 -0.51 19.03
C GLY A 119 -14.14 0.03 20.46
N SER A 120 -14.86 1.14 20.62
CA SER A 120 -15.21 1.75 21.92
C SER A 120 -16.71 1.63 22.20
N VAL A 121 -17.27 0.44 21.98
CA VAL A 121 -18.56 -0.02 22.52
C VAL A 121 -18.45 -1.47 22.95
#